data_AF-Q5JFA1-F1
#
_entry.id   AF-Q5JFA1-F1
#
_cell.length_a   1.000
_cell.length_b   1.000
_cell.length_c   1.000
_cell.angle_alpha   90.00
_cell.angle_beta   90.00
_cell.angle_gamma   90.00
#
_symmetry.space_group_name_H-M   'P 1'
#
loop_
_entity.id
_entity.type
_entity.pdbx_description
1 polymer ?
#
loop_
_entity_poly.entity_id
_entity_poly.type
_entity_poly.pdbx_seq_one_letter_code
_entity_poly.pdbx_strand_id
1 'polypeptide(L)'
;MSEGNIPSVRDLAKPKRVPTIYPEGVRFSKKLRFFKTAWVGVALIIIAFFVMGYAAAMSPKYYWDPVDHWSKSWTIGPGEVWHNSWTFKEPAKNELFEINISVAGGNNDLKVYVDTPKGRIDYGKLTSPIHLKLNITKYGSGEYVVYYDNSFSVITSKTVHVVQTAYVLKEDTTDKDGLYFFAIFFLMIPGLILVGAGVRKVATLTVDDDVIEAKLVMGGKLELKVNNYKLDERIDHAVKFKAGRDESRIVEIKPIRIKWNALGWVFYVDDQEVGMLP
;
A
#
# COMPACT_ATOMS: atom_id res chain seq x y z
N MET A 1 0.99 -7.38 -66.38
CA MET A 1 0.99 -7.86 -64.98
C MET A 1 2.39 -8.39 -64.70
N SER A 2 3.26 -7.59 -64.08
CA SER A 2 4.61 -8.04 -63.72
C SER A 2 4.54 -8.79 -62.40
N GLU A 3 4.93 -10.06 -62.44
CA GLU A 3 5.01 -10.93 -61.28
C GLU A 3 5.88 -10.30 -60.18
N GLY A 4 5.35 -10.33 -58.96
CA GLY A 4 5.98 -9.80 -57.77
C GLY A 4 7.28 -10.55 -57.48
N ASN A 5 8.36 -9.78 -57.36
CA ASN A 5 9.69 -10.26 -57.02
C ASN A 5 9.67 -10.76 -55.57
N ILE A 6 9.51 -12.07 -55.37
CA ILE A 6 9.64 -12.71 -54.06
C ILE A 6 11.15 -12.75 -53.75
N PRO A 7 11.63 -12.08 -52.68
CA PRO A 7 13.05 -12.04 -52.39
C PRO A 7 13.57 -13.41 -51.98
N SER A 8 14.81 -13.71 -52.36
CA SER A 8 15.44 -15.00 -52.10
C SER A 8 15.59 -15.25 -50.60
N VAL A 9 15.51 -16.52 -50.16
CA VAL A 9 15.77 -16.92 -48.76
C VAL A 9 17.16 -16.44 -48.29
N ARG A 10 18.12 -16.27 -49.21
CA ARG A 10 19.45 -15.70 -48.93
C ARG A 10 19.41 -14.21 -48.58
N ASP A 11 18.45 -13.44 -49.09
CA ASP A 11 18.27 -12.04 -48.74
C ASP A 11 17.54 -11.84 -47.40
N LEU A 12 16.68 -12.80 -47.03
CA LEU A 12 16.07 -12.87 -45.69
C LEU A 12 17.05 -13.36 -44.61
N ALA A 13 18.09 -14.09 -45.01
CA ALA A 13 19.12 -14.64 -44.12
C ALA A 13 20.30 -13.68 -43.86
N LYS A 14 20.33 -12.48 -44.47
CA LYS A 14 21.32 -11.46 -44.11
C LYS A 14 21.09 -11.06 -42.65
N PRO A 15 22.03 -11.30 -41.72
CA PRO A 15 21.85 -10.92 -40.34
C PRO A 15 21.65 -9.41 -40.26
N LYS A 16 20.46 -8.99 -39.80
CA LYS A 16 20.17 -7.59 -39.48
C LYS A 16 21.05 -7.18 -38.29
N ARG A 17 22.15 -6.48 -38.62
CA ARG A 17 23.08 -5.75 -37.73
C ARG A 17 23.71 -6.57 -36.58
N VAL A 18 24.88 -7.15 -36.84
CA VAL A 18 25.93 -7.44 -35.82
C VAL A 18 27.31 -7.31 -36.48
N PRO A 19 28.34 -6.86 -35.75
CA PRO A 19 28.84 -5.49 -35.67
C PRO A 19 29.69 -5.03 -36.88
N THR A 20 29.58 -3.74 -37.18
CA THR A 20 30.65 -2.94 -37.83
C THR A 20 31.97 -3.29 -37.14
N ILE A 21 32.99 -3.72 -37.88
CA ILE A 21 34.36 -3.82 -37.34
C ILE A 21 34.66 -2.42 -36.80
N TYR A 22 34.77 -2.28 -35.48
CA TYR A 22 35.19 -1.01 -34.90
C TYR A 22 36.56 -0.68 -35.49
N PRO A 23 36.78 0.54 -35.99
CA PRO A 23 38.12 0.92 -36.40
C PRO A 23 39.07 0.69 -35.22
N GLU A 24 40.26 0.17 -35.50
CA GLU A 24 41.24 -0.24 -34.48
C GLU A 24 41.39 0.85 -33.42
N GLY A 25 41.45 0.55 -32.12
CA GLY A 25 41.51 1.58 -31.06
C GLY A 25 40.18 2.24 -30.67
N VAL A 26 39.06 1.93 -31.33
CA VAL A 26 37.73 2.46 -30.98
C VAL A 26 36.90 1.44 -30.20
N ARG A 27 36.28 1.89 -29.09
CA ARG A 27 35.34 1.08 -28.30
C ARG A 27 34.10 1.89 -27.96
N PHE A 28 32.92 1.31 -28.17
CA PHE A 28 31.66 1.92 -27.76
C PHE A 28 30.93 1.01 -26.78
N SER A 29 30.51 1.56 -25.65
CA SER A 29 29.73 0.83 -24.65
C SER A 29 28.55 1.66 -24.17
N LYS A 30 27.46 0.97 -23.78
CA LYS A 30 26.30 1.60 -23.14
C LYS A 30 26.12 0.96 -21.78
N LYS A 31 26.04 1.78 -20.73
CA LYS A 31 25.73 1.30 -19.38
C LYS A 31 24.57 2.09 -18.81
N LEU A 32 23.70 1.40 -18.07
CA LEU A 32 22.73 2.05 -17.21
C LEU A 32 23.47 2.56 -15.98
N ARG A 33 23.32 3.85 -15.68
CA ARG A 33 23.94 4.48 -14.50
C ARG A 33 22.83 5.03 -13.62
N PHE A 34 22.94 4.75 -12.32
CA PHE A 34 22.09 5.32 -11.30
C PHE A 34 22.64 6.69 -10.90
N PHE A 35 21.87 7.74 -11.14
CA PHE A 35 22.19 9.08 -10.66
C PHE A 35 21.66 9.30 -9.24
N LYS A 36 22.06 10.39 -8.58
CA LYS A 36 21.65 10.74 -7.21
C LYS A 36 20.13 10.63 -7.00
N THR A 37 19.34 11.03 -7.99
CA THR A 37 17.86 10.94 -7.94
C THR A 37 17.36 9.51 -7.85
N ALA A 38 18.01 8.55 -8.53
CA ALA A 38 17.64 7.15 -8.40
C ALA A 38 18.00 6.59 -7.03
N TRP A 39 19.14 7.00 -6.46
CA TRP A 39 19.52 6.61 -5.10
C TRP A 39 18.55 7.15 -4.04
N VAL A 40 18.07 8.39 -4.20
CA VAL A 40 16.98 8.93 -3.34
C VAL A 40 15.72 8.07 -3.48
N GLY A 41 15.36 7.69 -4.71
CA GLY A 41 14.21 6.80 -4.94
C GLY A 41 14.37 5.43 -4.28
N VAL A 42 15.56 4.82 -4.36
CA VAL A 42 15.88 3.55 -3.68
C VAL A 42 15.75 3.72 -2.16
N ALA A 43 16.27 4.80 -1.59
CA ALA A 43 16.17 5.06 -0.16
C ALA A 43 14.70 5.18 0.30
N LEU A 44 13.86 5.89 -0.46
CA LEU A 44 12.42 5.99 -0.17
C LEU A 44 11.72 4.62 -0.20
N ILE A 45 12.05 3.78 -1.17
CA ILE A 45 11.51 2.42 -1.27
C ILE A 45 11.91 1.59 -0.06
N ILE A 46 13.18 1.67 0.37
CA ILE A 46 13.66 0.99 1.58
C ILE A 46 12.89 1.45 2.81
N ILE A 47 12.70 2.76 3.00
CA ILE A 47 11.92 3.31 4.11
C ILE A 47 10.46 2.82 4.03
N ALA A 48 9.86 2.77 2.83
CA ALA A 48 8.52 2.24 2.65
C ALA A 48 8.39 0.80 3.16
N PHE A 49 9.38 -0.06 2.87
CA PHE A 49 9.40 -1.43 3.38
C PHE A 49 9.48 -1.50 4.91
N PHE A 50 10.28 -0.64 5.54
CA PHE A 50 10.32 -0.56 7.01
C PHE A 50 8.97 -0.13 7.59
N VAL A 51 8.32 0.89 7.01
CA VAL A 51 7.01 1.36 7.48
C VAL A 51 5.94 0.29 7.30
N MET A 52 5.91 -0.40 6.16
CA MET A 52 4.98 -1.51 5.92
C MET A 52 5.24 -2.69 6.86
N GLY A 53 6.51 -3.00 7.13
CA GLY A 53 6.88 -4.04 8.09
C GLY A 53 6.41 -3.69 9.51
N TYR A 54 6.56 -2.42 9.91
CA TYR A 54 6.04 -1.93 11.18
C TYR A 54 4.51 -2.01 11.24
N ALA A 55 3.80 -1.55 10.20
CA ALA A 55 2.35 -1.65 10.10
C ALA A 55 1.85 -3.11 10.16
N ALA A 56 2.59 -4.04 9.55
CA ALA A 56 2.28 -5.47 9.59
C ALA A 56 2.42 -6.05 11.01
N ALA A 57 3.39 -5.55 11.79
CA ALA A 57 3.63 -5.98 13.16
C ALA A 57 2.68 -5.36 14.19
N MET A 58 1.97 -4.28 13.83
CA MET A 58 0.97 -3.68 14.71
C MET A 58 -0.19 -4.64 14.92
N SER A 59 -0.47 -4.94 16.18
CA SER A 59 -1.69 -5.64 16.55
C SER A 59 -2.89 -4.72 16.32
N PRO A 60 -3.99 -5.24 15.75
CA PRO A 60 -5.21 -4.47 15.65
C PRO A 60 -5.71 -4.11 17.06
N LYS A 61 -6.34 -2.94 17.17
CA LYS A 61 -7.01 -2.55 18.42
C LYS A 61 -8.39 -3.19 18.42
N TYR A 62 -8.81 -3.68 19.57
CA TYR A 62 -10.15 -4.24 19.73
C TYR A 62 -10.94 -3.37 20.70
N TYR A 63 -12.19 -3.08 20.33
CA TYR A 63 -13.11 -2.35 21.21
C TYR A 63 -14.52 -2.92 21.13
N TRP A 64 -15.28 -2.74 22.22
CA TRP A 64 -16.68 -3.13 22.30
C TRP A 64 -17.54 -2.01 21.76
N ASP A 65 -18.15 -2.24 20.60
CA ASP A 65 -19.03 -1.27 19.96
C ASP A 65 -20.51 -1.59 20.31
N PRO A 66 -21.27 -0.64 20.88
CA PRO A 66 -22.68 -0.87 21.15
C PRO A 66 -23.46 -0.99 19.83
N VAL A 67 -24.15 -2.10 19.63
CA VAL A 67 -24.93 -2.37 18.41
C VAL A 67 -26.40 -2.11 18.63
N ASP A 68 -26.89 -2.41 19.84
CA ASP A 68 -28.28 -2.18 20.21
C ASP A 68 -28.40 -1.90 21.71
N HIS A 69 -29.41 -1.13 22.06
CA HIS A 69 -29.61 -0.53 23.36
C HIS A 69 -31.09 -0.52 23.72
N TRP A 70 -31.40 -0.93 24.94
CA TRP A 70 -32.72 -0.77 25.53
C TRP A 70 -32.59 -0.25 26.95
N SER A 71 -33.47 0.68 27.33
CA SER A 71 -33.58 1.13 28.71
C SER A 71 -35.02 1.37 29.10
N LYS A 72 -35.34 1.08 30.36
CA LYS A 72 -36.67 1.30 30.91
C LYS A 72 -36.61 1.46 32.42
N SER A 73 -37.53 2.24 32.95
CA SER A 73 -37.74 2.41 34.39
C SER A 73 -39.20 2.11 34.72
N TRP A 74 -39.46 1.29 35.73
CA TRP A 74 -40.82 0.95 36.15
C TRP A 74 -40.85 0.43 37.59
N THR A 75 -42.04 0.28 38.15
CA THR A 75 -42.24 -0.32 39.47
C THR A 75 -42.74 -1.75 39.32
N ILE A 76 -42.14 -2.67 40.08
CA ILE A 76 -42.54 -4.07 40.21
C ILE A 76 -43.17 -4.24 41.59
N GLY A 77 -44.43 -4.66 41.63
CA GLY A 77 -45.16 -4.93 42.87
C GLY A 77 -44.63 -6.14 43.63
N PRO A 78 -45.04 -6.34 44.90
CA PRO A 78 -44.76 -7.58 45.62
C PRO A 78 -45.45 -8.76 44.92
N GLY A 79 -44.76 -9.90 44.82
CA GLY A 79 -45.30 -11.08 44.12
C GLY A 79 -45.13 -11.06 42.59
N GLU A 80 -44.71 -9.94 42.00
CA GLU A 80 -44.67 -9.78 40.55
C GLU A 80 -43.33 -10.15 39.91
N VAL A 81 -43.40 -10.57 38.64
CA VAL A 81 -42.26 -10.84 37.77
C VAL A 81 -42.47 -10.09 36.46
N TRP A 82 -41.45 -9.35 36.03
CA TRP A 82 -41.43 -8.70 34.72
C TRP A 82 -40.32 -9.29 33.85
N HIS A 83 -40.44 -9.21 32.52
CA HIS A 83 -39.41 -9.72 31.62
C HIS A 83 -39.26 -8.88 30.36
N ASN A 84 -38.06 -8.94 29.76
CA ASN A 84 -37.76 -8.41 28.43
C ASN A 84 -37.09 -9.49 27.57
N SER A 85 -37.49 -9.59 26.31
CA SER A 85 -36.90 -10.52 25.34
C SER A 85 -35.95 -9.82 24.38
N TRP A 86 -34.84 -10.48 24.06
CA TRP A 86 -33.87 -10.11 23.04
C TRP A 86 -33.70 -11.27 22.06
N THR A 87 -33.61 -10.99 20.77
CA THR A 87 -33.40 -12.04 19.76
C THR A 87 -32.08 -11.82 19.03
N PHE A 88 -31.14 -12.73 19.24
CA PHE A 88 -29.84 -12.73 18.56
C PHE A 88 -29.86 -13.75 17.44
N LYS A 89 -29.97 -13.31 16.18
CA LYS A 89 -30.15 -14.20 15.02
C LYS A 89 -28.86 -14.89 14.58
N GLU A 90 -27.77 -14.12 14.50
CA GLU A 90 -26.46 -14.58 14.06
C GLU A 90 -25.40 -13.87 14.91
N PRO A 91 -25.16 -14.34 16.15
CA PRO A 91 -24.24 -13.64 17.01
C PRO A 91 -22.85 -13.65 16.39
N ALA A 92 -22.32 -12.47 16.11
CA ALA A 92 -20.97 -12.29 15.63
C ALA A 92 -19.98 -12.95 16.62
N LYS A 93 -18.79 -13.33 16.14
CA LYS A 93 -17.73 -13.81 17.02
C LYS A 93 -17.45 -12.72 18.06
N ASN A 94 -17.60 -13.06 19.34
CA ASN A 94 -17.42 -12.17 20.48
C ASN A 94 -18.52 -11.09 20.59
N GLU A 95 -19.77 -11.53 20.71
CA GLU A 95 -20.88 -10.69 21.16
C GLU A 95 -21.07 -10.76 22.69
N LEU A 96 -21.25 -9.60 23.31
CA LEU A 96 -21.47 -9.44 24.73
C LEU A 96 -22.80 -8.74 24.97
N PHE A 97 -23.60 -9.28 25.88
CA PHE A 97 -24.82 -8.64 26.34
C PHE A 97 -24.66 -8.22 27.80
N GLU A 98 -24.75 -6.92 28.05
CA GLU A 98 -24.61 -6.31 29.36
C GLU A 98 -25.98 -5.87 29.88
N ILE A 99 -26.26 -6.18 31.14
CA ILE A 99 -27.51 -5.83 31.83
C ILE A 99 -27.13 -5.09 33.11
N ASN A 100 -27.41 -3.79 33.13
CA ASN A 100 -27.17 -2.91 34.25
C ASN A 100 -28.50 -2.53 34.89
N ILE A 101 -28.62 -2.72 36.21
CA ILE A 101 -29.88 -2.55 36.94
C ILE A 101 -29.64 -1.76 38.21
N SER A 102 -30.44 -0.70 38.39
CA SER A 102 -30.55 0.03 39.65
C SER A 102 -31.92 -0.23 40.27
N VAL A 103 -31.97 -0.50 41.57
CA VAL A 103 -33.20 -0.84 42.28
C VAL A 103 -33.33 0.07 43.49
N ALA A 104 -34.51 0.69 43.62
CA ALA A 104 -34.89 1.50 44.77
C ALA A 104 -36.16 0.95 45.41
N GLY A 105 -36.19 0.85 46.74
CA GLY A 105 -37.35 0.41 47.51
C GLY A 105 -37.21 -0.99 48.10
N GLY A 106 -37.88 -1.20 49.23
CA GLY A 106 -37.66 -2.36 50.10
C GLY A 106 -36.19 -2.45 50.51
N ASN A 107 -35.57 -3.62 50.29
CA ASN A 107 -34.15 -3.88 50.58
C ASN A 107 -33.19 -3.57 49.41
N ASN A 108 -33.64 -2.87 48.36
CA ASN A 108 -32.87 -2.59 47.14
C ASN A 108 -32.30 -3.84 46.45
N ASP A 109 -32.97 -4.98 46.64
CA ASP A 109 -32.63 -6.27 46.05
C ASP A 109 -33.59 -6.66 44.91
N LEU A 110 -33.18 -7.55 44.01
CA LEU A 110 -34.03 -8.09 42.95
C LEU A 110 -33.50 -9.48 42.55
N LYS A 111 -34.39 -10.43 42.26
CA LYS A 111 -33.97 -11.71 41.69
C LYS A 111 -33.89 -11.55 40.17
N VAL A 112 -32.78 -11.98 39.57
CA VAL A 112 -32.54 -11.86 38.13
C VAL A 112 -32.12 -13.21 37.56
N TYR A 113 -32.77 -13.63 36.49
CA TYR A 113 -32.38 -14.81 35.73
C TYR A 113 -32.62 -14.60 34.24
N VAL A 114 -31.86 -15.30 33.42
CA VAL A 114 -31.92 -15.17 31.97
C VAL A 114 -32.14 -16.54 31.35
N ASP A 115 -33.24 -16.69 30.62
CA ASP A 115 -33.45 -17.85 29.77
C ASP A 115 -32.69 -17.64 28.47
N THR A 116 -31.71 -18.50 28.21
CA THR A 116 -30.93 -18.50 26.97
C THR A 116 -31.38 -19.67 26.09
N PRO A 117 -31.00 -19.70 24.79
CA PRO A 117 -31.27 -20.83 23.91
C PRO A 117 -30.73 -22.17 24.42
N LYS A 118 -29.71 -22.17 25.30
CA LYS A 118 -29.12 -23.38 25.89
C LYS A 118 -29.57 -23.67 27.32
N GLY A 119 -30.47 -22.86 27.88
CA GLY A 119 -31.01 -23.05 29.23
C GLY A 119 -30.94 -21.79 30.09
N ARG A 120 -31.48 -21.91 31.31
CA ARG A 120 -31.59 -20.81 32.27
C ARG A 120 -30.28 -20.55 32.99
N ILE A 121 -29.93 -19.28 33.13
CA ILE A 121 -28.88 -18.79 34.02
C ILE A 121 -29.58 -18.05 35.17
N ASP A 122 -29.63 -18.66 36.36
CA ASP A 122 -30.18 -18.01 37.56
C ASP A 122 -29.06 -17.33 38.34
N TYR A 123 -29.08 -16.00 38.42
CA TYR A 123 -28.12 -15.23 39.23
C TYR A 123 -28.58 -15.08 40.68
N GLY A 124 -29.79 -15.57 41.01
CA GLY A 124 -30.37 -15.47 42.32
C GLY A 124 -30.76 -14.03 42.68
N LYS A 125 -30.84 -13.80 43.98
CA LYS A 125 -31.21 -12.53 44.57
C LYS A 125 -29.98 -11.64 44.73
N LEU A 126 -29.97 -10.49 44.05
CA LEU A 126 -28.85 -9.56 43.99
C LEU A 126 -29.25 -8.22 44.59
N THR A 127 -28.27 -7.47 45.13
CA THR A 127 -28.49 -6.13 45.69
C THR A 127 -27.98 -5.07 44.73
N SER A 128 -28.68 -3.93 44.63
CA SER A 128 -28.31 -2.82 43.74
C SER A 128 -26.97 -2.15 44.16
N PRO A 129 -26.14 -1.70 43.19
CA PRO A 129 -26.29 -1.83 41.73
C PRO A 129 -25.95 -3.24 41.23
N ILE A 130 -26.73 -3.73 40.26
CA ILE A 130 -26.55 -5.07 39.68
C ILE A 130 -25.97 -4.91 38.27
N HIS A 131 -24.87 -5.61 38.02
CA HIS A 131 -24.15 -5.62 36.74
C HIS A 131 -23.96 -7.05 36.26
N LEU A 132 -24.60 -7.43 35.16
CA LEU A 132 -24.52 -8.78 34.59
C LEU A 132 -23.94 -8.71 33.18
N LYS A 133 -23.07 -9.67 32.86
CA LYS A 133 -22.42 -9.81 31.56
C LYS A 133 -22.61 -11.21 31.01
N LEU A 134 -23.21 -11.33 29.84
CA LEU A 134 -23.45 -12.58 29.15
C LEU A 134 -22.69 -12.62 27.83
N ASN A 135 -21.86 -13.64 27.66
CA ASN A 135 -21.22 -13.92 26.37
C ASN A 135 -22.23 -14.65 25.46
N ILE A 136 -22.82 -13.94 24.50
CA ILE A 136 -23.86 -14.48 23.61
C ILE A 136 -23.31 -15.63 22.77
N THR A 137 -22.05 -15.54 22.33
CA THR A 137 -21.40 -16.61 21.54
C THR A 137 -21.38 -17.95 22.28
N LYS A 138 -21.30 -17.95 23.63
CA LYS A 138 -21.35 -19.19 24.43
C LYS A 138 -22.72 -19.87 24.35
N TYR A 139 -23.80 -19.09 24.32
CA TYR A 139 -25.18 -19.59 24.43
C TYR A 139 -25.88 -19.73 23.07
N GLY A 140 -25.32 -19.18 21.99
CA GLY A 140 -25.77 -19.40 20.61
C GLY A 140 -26.87 -18.44 20.16
N SER A 141 -27.36 -18.61 18.93
CA SER A 141 -28.45 -17.82 18.38
C SER A 141 -29.80 -18.23 18.96
N GLY A 142 -30.71 -17.27 19.09
CA GLY A 142 -32.08 -17.48 19.55
C GLY A 142 -32.58 -16.35 20.45
N GLU A 143 -33.70 -16.62 21.10
CA GLU A 143 -34.31 -15.71 22.05
C GLU A 143 -33.66 -15.81 23.43
N TYR A 144 -33.43 -14.66 24.04
CA TYR A 144 -32.91 -14.48 25.39
C TYR A 144 -33.93 -13.68 26.19
N VAL A 145 -34.49 -14.26 27.23
CA VAL A 145 -35.50 -13.61 28.05
C VAL A 145 -34.92 -13.28 29.41
N VAL A 146 -34.82 -11.99 29.73
CA VAL A 146 -34.31 -11.50 31.03
C VAL A 146 -35.50 -11.27 31.96
N TYR A 147 -35.49 -11.94 33.11
CA TYR A 147 -36.52 -11.83 34.13
C TYR A 147 -36.06 -10.99 35.31
N TYR A 148 -36.97 -10.15 35.78
CA TYR A 148 -36.85 -9.23 36.89
C TYR A 148 -37.91 -9.60 37.92
N ASP A 149 -37.49 -10.31 38.95
CA ASP A 149 -38.38 -11.05 39.84
C ASP A 149 -38.39 -10.43 41.25
N ASN A 150 -39.57 -9.96 41.66
CA ASN A 150 -39.88 -9.46 43.01
C ASN A 150 -40.89 -10.38 43.73
N SER A 151 -41.05 -11.63 43.29
CA SER A 151 -41.98 -12.59 43.87
C SER A 151 -41.67 -12.96 45.32
N PHE A 152 -40.42 -12.78 45.75
CA PHE A 152 -39.98 -13.00 47.13
C PHE A 152 -40.42 -11.88 48.11
N SER A 153 -40.85 -10.72 47.61
CA SER A 153 -41.33 -9.62 48.45
C SER A 153 -42.83 -9.76 48.70
N VAL A 154 -43.23 -9.68 49.96
CA VAL A 154 -44.64 -9.81 50.37
C VAL A 154 -45.37 -8.45 50.39
N ILE A 155 -44.67 -7.37 50.74
CA ILE A 155 -45.31 -6.07 51.03
C ILE A 155 -44.71 -4.94 50.17
N THR A 156 -43.40 -4.99 49.92
CA THR A 156 -42.68 -3.85 49.32
C THR A 156 -42.56 -3.97 47.80
N SER A 157 -43.07 -2.96 47.11
CA SER A 157 -42.77 -2.72 45.68
C SER A 157 -41.35 -2.18 45.49
N LYS A 158 -40.83 -2.33 44.28
CA LYS A 158 -39.48 -1.88 43.90
C LYS A 158 -39.53 -1.10 42.60
N THR A 159 -38.90 0.07 42.58
CA THR A 159 -38.64 0.80 41.35
C THR A 159 -37.33 0.31 40.76
N VAL A 160 -37.37 -0.16 39.53
CA VAL A 160 -36.25 -0.75 38.82
C VAL A 160 -35.94 0.12 37.60
N HIS A 161 -34.68 0.50 37.47
CA HIS A 161 -34.11 1.14 36.30
C HIS A 161 -33.17 0.15 35.62
N VAL A 162 -33.43 -0.16 34.35
CA VAL A 162 -32.65 -1.13 33.59
C VAL A 162 -32.05 -0.46 32.37
N VAL A 163 -30.78 -0.78 32.12
CA VAL A 163 -30.09 -0.54 30.86
C VAL A 163 -29.53 -1.87 30.36
N GLN A 164 -29.96 -2.29 29.19
CA GLN A 164 -29.48 -3.46 28.48
C GLN A 164 -28.74 -3.01 27.23
N THR A 165 -27.56 -3.54 26.97
CA THR A 165 -26.76 -3.16 25.80
C THR A 165 -26.08 -4.38 25.21
N ALA A 166 -26.28 -4.57 23.92
CA ALA A 166 -25.57 -5.57 23.12
C ALA A 166 -24.34 -4.91 22.50
N TYR A 167 -23.18 -5.53 22.69
CA TYR A 167 -21.90 -5.11 22.14
C TYR A 167 -21.35 -6.17 21.21
N VAL A 168 -20.71 -5.71 20.13
CA VAL A 168 -19.87 -6.55 19.26
C VAL A 168 -18.42 -6.12 19.44
N LEU A 169 -17.51 -7.08 19.56
CA LEU A 169 -16.09 -6.78 19.49
C LEU A 169 -15.71 -6.44 18.05
N LYS A 170 -15.36 -5.19 17.80
CA LYS A 170 -14.87 -4.75 16.50
C LYS A 170 -13.35 -4.69 16.48
N GLU A 171 -12.80 -5.07 15.34
CA GLU A 171 -11.38 -4.90 15.01
C GLU A 171 -11.19 -3.52 14.39
N ASP A 172 -10.29 -2.73 14.95
CA ASP A 172 -9.86 -1.44 14.41
C ASP A 172 -8.46 -1.56 13.81
N THR A 173 -8.40 -1.44 12.49
CA THR A 173 -7.17 -1.42 11.71
C THR A 173 -6.81 -0.02 11.20
N THR A 174 -7.51 1.04 11.62
CA THR A 174 -7.36 2.40 11.06
C THR A 174 -5.91 2.88 11.04
N ASP A 175 -5.19 2.75 12.15
CA ASP A 175 -3.78 3.17 12.25
C ASP A 175 -2.88 2.36 11.30
N LYS A 176 -3.13 1.06 11.21
CA LYS A 176 -2.39 0.13 10.35
C LYS A 176 -2.64 0.44 8.87
N ASP A 177 -3.90 0.64 8.50
CA ASP A 177 -4.32 0.97 7.13
C ASP A 177 -3.78 2.35 6.72
N GLY A 178 -3.79 3.31 7.65
CA GLY A 178 -3.18 4.63 7.46
C GLY A 178 -1.69 4.57 7.18
N LEU A 179 -0.93 3.73 7.91
CA LEU A 179 0.50 3.53 7.67
C LEU A 179 0.79 2.84 6.33
N TYR A 180 -0.02 1.85 5.94
CA TYR A 180 0.09 1.24 4.60
C TYR A 180 -0.15 2.26 3.50
N PHE A 181 -1.22 3.05 3.63
CA PHE A 181 -1.52 4.13 2.70
C PHE A 181 -0.35 5.12 2.60
N PHE A 182 0.18 5.56 3.74
CA PHE A 182 1.34 6.45 3.77
C PHE A 182 2.56 5.86 3.05
N ALA A 183 2.92 4.61 3.38
CA ALA A 183 4.07 3.94 2.80
C ALA A 183 3.96 3.75 1.28
N ILE A 184 2.78 3.39 0.78
CA ILE A 184 2.57 3.17 -0.65
C ILE A 184 2.58 4.50 -1.42
N PHE A 185 1.75 5.45 -1.01
CA PHE A 185 1.50 6.66 -1.80
C PHE A 185 2.55 7.75 -1.64
N PHE A 186 3.18 7.86 -0.47
CA PHE A 186 4.16 8.93 -0.21
C PHE A 186 5.61 8.48 -0.28
N LEU A 187 5.88 7.17 -0.19
CA LEU A 187 7.25 6.64 -0.23
C LEU A 187 7.47 5.75 -1.46
N MET A 188 6.67 4.69 -1.63
CA MET A 188 6.92 3.70 -2.68
C MET A 188 6.69 4.25 -4.08
N ILE A 189 5.51 4.83 -4.35
CA ILE A 189 5.19 5.38 -5.68
C ILE A 189 6.16 6.52 -6.06
N PRO A 190 6.41 7.54 -5.22
CA PRO A 190 7.40 8.57 -5.51
C PRO A 190 8.82 8.00 -5.67
N GLY A 191 9.18 7.00 -4.85
CA GLY A 191 10.45 6.30 -4.94
C GLY A 191 10.64 5.62 -6.31
N LEU A 192 9.63 4.90 -6.80
CA LEU A 192 9.65 4.26 -8.12
C LEU A 192 9.78 5.29 -9.25
N ILE A 193 9.04 6.41 -9.17
CA ILE A 193 9.13 7.51 -10.14
C ILE A 193 10.55 8.08 -10.17
N LEU A 194 11.16 8.31 -9.00
CA LEU A 194 12.52 8.86 -8.89
C LEU A 194 13.59 7.88 -9.38
N VAL A 195 13.42 6.56 -9.13
CA VAL A 195 14.27 5.53 -9.74
C VAL A 195 14.15 5.59 -11.26
N GLY A 196 12.95 5.57 -11.81
CA GLY A 196 12.72 5.66 -13.26
C GLY A 196 13.34 6.92 -13.88
N ALA A 197 13.20 8.08 -13.23
CA ALA A 197 13.77 9.34 -13.71
C ALA A 197 15.30 9.44 -13.56
N GLY A 198 15.87 8.72 -12.59
CA GLY A 198 17.29 8.74 -12.27
C GLY A 198 18.12 7.64 -12.93
N VAL A 199 17.48 6.59 -13.43
CA VAL A 199 18.13 5.54 -14.23
C VAL A 199 18.25 6.05 -15.66
N ARG A 200 19.48 6.33 -16.10
CA ARG A 200 19.73 6.83 -17.46
C ARG A 200 20.79 5.99 -18.15
N LYS A 201 20.65 5.84 -19.47
CA LYS A 201 21.70 5.25 -20.31
C LYS A 201 22.80 6.29 -20.51
N VAL A 202 24.04 5.88 -20.26
CA VAL A 202 25.24 6.63 -20.59
C VAL A 202 25.98 5.83 -21.64
N ALA A 203 26.30 6.46 -22.76
CA ALA A 203 27.21 5.91 -23.75
C ALA A 203 28.64 6.35 -23.41
N THR A 204 29.59 5.44 -23.55
CA THR A 204 31.01 5.74 -23.43
C THR A 204 31.67 5.32 -24.74
N LEU A 205 32.22 6.29 -25.45
CA LEU A 205 33.03 6.10 -26.64
C LEU A 205 34.50 6.32 -26.24
N THR A 206 35.34 5.32 -26.46
CA THR A 206 36.80 5.43 -26.31
C THR A 206 37.42 5.44 -27.69
N VAL A 207 38.27 6.43 -27.97
CA VAL A 207 39.00 6.59 -29.24
C VAL A 207 40.48 6.70 -28.90
N ASP A 208 41.23 5.62 -29.12
CA ASP A 208 42.62 5.49 -28.68
C ASP A 208 42.74 5.77 -27.17
N ASP A 209 43.32 6.91 -26.77
CA ASP A 209 43.50 7.33 -25.38
C ASP A 209 42.36 8.24 -24.84
N ASP A 210 41.49 8.74 -25.71
CA ASP A 210 40.40 9.67 -25.34
C ASP A 210 39.12 8.94 -24.94
N VAL A 211 38.46 9.41 -23.87
CA VAL A 211 37.19 8.88 -23.37
C VAL A 211 36.11 9.95 -23.42
N ILE A 212 35.06 9.69 -24.20
CA ILE A 212 33.89 10.54 -24.37
C ILE A 212 32.68 9.85 -23.72
N GLU A 213 32.21 10.37 -22.60
CA GLU A 213 30.95 9.98 -21.99
C GLU A 213 29.81 10.87 -22.50
N ALA A 214 28.77 10.26 -23.03
CA ALA A 214 27.60 10.90 -23.58
C ALA A 214 26.35 10.49 -22.80
N LYS A 215 25.69 11.48 -22.17
CA LYS A 215 24.53 11.29 -21.30
C LYS A 215 23.30 11.96 -21.89
N LEU A 216 22.24 11.20 -22.09
CA LEU A 216 20.94 11.78 -22.46
C LEU A 216 20.35 12.53 -21.26
N VAL A 217 19.90 13.76 -21.50
CA VAL A 217 19.20 14.58 -20.50
C VAL A 217 17.76 14.85 -20.92
N MET A 218 16.97 15.35 -19.97
CA MET A 218 15.56 15.68 -20.19
C MET A 218 15.42 16.64 -21.37
N GLY A 219 14.48 16.36 -22.28
CA GLY A 219 14.32 17.11 -23.53
C GLY A 219 15.14 16.58 -24.72
N GLY A 220 15.77 15.42 -24.61
CA GLY A 220 16.46 14.75 -25.73
C GLY A 220 17.85 15.31 -26.07
N LYS A 221 18.35 16.27 -25.28
CA LYS A 221 19.71 16.82 -25.43
C LYS A 221 20.78 15.87 -24.90
N LEU A 222 22.00 16.05 -25.38
CA LEU A 222 23.19 15.32 -24.94
C LEU A 222 24.07 16.18 -24.05
N GLU A 223 24.45 15.65 -22.89
CA GLU A 223 25.52 16.17 -22.06
C GLU A 223 26.77 15.34 -22.32
N LEU A 224 27.85 15.99 -22.79
CA LEU A 224 29.12 15.34 -23.08
C LEU A 224 30.16 15.61 -21.99
N LYS A 225 30.99 14.62 -21.73
CA LYS A 225 32.16 14.70 -20.85
C LYS A 225 33.34 14.02 -21.55
N VAL A 226 34.40 14.77 -21.84
CA VAL A 226 35.59 14.30 -22.56
C VAL A 226 36.76 14.28 -21.57
N ASN A 227 37.43 13.14 -21.41
CA ASN A 227 38.58 12.97 -20.51
C ASN A 227 38.35 13.55 -19.09
N ASN A 228 37.17 13.29 -18.55
CA ASN A 228 36.68 13.82 -17.28
C ASN A 228 36.27 15.29 -17.21
N TYR A 229 36.44 16.07 -18.28
CA TYR A 229 35.96 17.45 -18.36
C TYR A 229 34.55 17.49 -18.95
N LYS A 230 33.62 18.06 -18.20
CA LYS A 230 32.25 18.24 -18.65
C LYS A 230 32.18 19.49 -19.53
N LEU A 231 31.56 19.36 -20.71
CA LEU A 231 31.23 20.50 -21.56
C LEU A 231 30.07 21.27 -20.93
N ASP A 232 30.19 22.60 -20.88
CA ASP A 232 29.16 23.48 -20.29
C ASP A 232 27.88 23.51 -21.14
N GLU A 233 28.03 23.36 -22.46
CA GLU A 233 26.92 23.38 -23.39
C GLU A 233 26.29 22.00 -23.59
N ARG A 234 24.95 21.96 -23.58
CA ARG A 234 24.17 20.76 -23.90
C ARG A 234 23.92 20.70 -25.39
N ILE A 235 24.33 19.60 -26.01
CA ILE A 235 24.29 19.43 -27.45
C ILE A 235 22.87 19.02 -27.87
N ASP A 236 22.32 19.77 -28.82
CA ASP A 236 21.03 19.50 -29.46
C ASP A 236 21.11 19.40 -30.98
N HIS A 237 22.28 19.62 -31.57
CA HIS A 237 22.57 19.56 -32.99
C HIS A 237 23.71 18.57 -33.29
N ALA A 238 23.96 18.30 -34.56
CA ALA A 238 25.07 17.45 -34.96
C ALA A 238 26.40 18.15 -34.62
N VAL A 239 27.31 17.43 -33.98
CA VAL A 239 28.65 17.94 -33.62
C VAL A 239 29.73 17.06 -34.22
N LYS A 240 30.81 17.69 -34.67
CA LYS A 240 31.96 17.05 -35.28
C LYS A 240 33.23 17.64 -34.67
N PHE A 241 34.10 16.79 -34.15
CA PHE A 241 35.35 17.19 -33.52
C PHE A 241 36.41 16.12 -33.73
N LYS A 242 37.68 16.48 -33.52
CA LYS A 242 38.78 15.53 -33.62
C LYS A 242 39.05 14.88 -32.26
N ALA A 243 39.44 13.61 -32.28
CA ALA A 243 39.81 12.83 -31.10
C ALA A 243 40.87 11.78 -31.46
N GLY A 244 41.44 11.13 -30.44
CA GLY A 244 42.49 10.12 -30.60
C GLY A 244 43.89 10.73 -30.58
N ARG A 245 44.91 9.86 -30.64
CA ARG A 245 46.32 10.30 -30.57
C ARG A 245 46.61 11.29 -31.70
N ASP A 246 47.13 12.46 -31.35
CA ASP A 246 47.42 13.58 -32.26
C ASP A 246 46.22 14.08 -33.09
N GLU A 247 45.00 13.99 -32.55
CA GLU A 247 43.76 14.39 -33.24
C GLU A 247 43.53 13.62 -34.57
N SER A 248 44.03 12.38 -34.63
CA SER A 248 44.06 11.57 -35.86
C SER A 248 42.69 11.13 -36.38
N ARG A 249 41.64 11.20 -35.55
CA ARG A 249 40.30 10.72 -35.93
C ARG A 249 39.25 11.78 -35.82
N ILE A 250 38.21 11.60 -36.61
CA ILE A 250 37.06 12.49 -36.65
C ILE A 250 35.86 11.80 -36.01
N VAL A 251 35.39 12.36 -34.90
CA VAL A 251 34.19 11.90 -34.20
C VAL A 251 33.02 12.78 -34.59
N GLU A 252 31.90 12.17 -34.98
CA GLU A 252 30.68 12.87 -35.33
C GLU A 252 29.48 12.29 -34.56
N ILE A 253 28.69 13.14 -33.93
CA ILE A 253 27.52 12.75 -33.13
C ILE A 253 26.29 13.42 -33.74
N LYS A 254 25.35 12.61 -34.26
CA LYS A 254 24.16 13.09 -34.98
C LYS A 254 22.86 12.76 -34.23
N PRO A 255 21.92 13.70 -34.08
CA PRO A 255 20.60 13.38 -33.57
C PRO A 255 19.78 12.61 -34.63
N ILE A 256 19.15 11.51 -34.24
CA ILE A 256 18.11 10.84 -35.03
C ILE A 256 16.80 11.60 -34.78
N ARG A 257 16.32 12.35 -35.76
CA ARG A 257 15.07 13.12 -35.63
C ARG A 257 13.95 12.50 -36.45
N ILE A 258 12.76 12.37 -35.86
CA ILE A 258 11.50 12.26 -36.62
C ILE A 258 10.71 13.53 -36.32
N LYS A 259 10.51 14.36 -37.35
CA LYS A 259 9.94 15.71 -37.24
C LYS A 259 10.73 16.56 -36.23
N TRP A 260 10.09 17.04 -35.17
CA TRP A 260 10.65 17.99 -34.19
C TRP A 260 11.33 17.33 -32.98
N ASN A 261 11.21 16.00 -32.80
CA ASN A 261 11.74 15.28 -31.63
C ASN A 261 12.94 14.41 -32.00
N ALA A 262 14.01 14.48 -31.20
CA ALA A 262 15.13 13.54 -31.27
C ALA A 262 14.71 12.20 -30.62
N LEU A 263 14.73 11.13 -31.42
CA LEU A 263 14.47 9.73 -31.01
C LEU A 263 15.71 9.00 -30.53
N GLY A 264 16.86 9.65 -30.64
CA GLY A 264 18.15 9.10 -30.24
C GLY A 264 19.29 9.87 -30.90
N TRP A 265 20.49 9.35 -30.73
CA TRP A 265 21.75 9.92 -31.18
C TRP A 265 22.62 8.81 -31.74
N VAL A 266 23.27 9.04 -32.88
CA VAL A 266 24.21 8.10 -33.50
C VAL A 266 25.62 8.67 -33.39
N PHE A 267 26.57 7.79 -33.12
CA PHE A 267 27.98 8.09 -32.99
C PHE A 267 28.71 7.50 -34.20
N TYR A 268 29.49 8.34 -34.86
CA TYR A 268 30.35 7.99 -35.98
C TYR A 268 31.81 8.29 -35.62
N VAL A 269 32.70 7.42 -36.07
CA VAL A 269 34.16 7.67 -36.06
C VAL A 269 34.67 7.38 -37.46
N ASP A 270 35.35 8.34 -38.08
CA ASP A 270 35.86 8.26 -39.46
C ASP A 270 34.77 7.79 -40.44
N ASP A 271 33.61 8.43 -40.34
CA ASP A 271 32.38 8.16 -41.12
C ASP A 271 31.75 6.75 -40.92
N GLN A 272 32.25 5.95 -39.97
CA GLN A 272 31.68 4.65 -39.62
C GLN A 272 30.77 4.72 -38.37
N GLU A 273 29.56 4.15 -38.46
CA GLU A 273 28.63 4.04 -37.32
C GLU A 273 29.21 3.09 -36.26
N VAL A 274 29.55 3.62 -35.08
CA VAL A 274 30.12 2.86 -33.96
C VAL A 274 29.09 2.59 -32.85
N GLY A 275 28.02 3.39 -32.78
CA GLY A 275 27.03 3.20 -31.73
C GLY A 275 25.86 4.18 -31.80
N MET A 276 24.87 3.94 -30.95
CA MET A 276 23.65 4.75 -30.88
C MET A 276 23.16 4.89 -29.44
N LEU A 277 22.73 6.06 -29.00
CA LEU A 277 22.04 6.25 -27.73
C LEU A 277 20.56 6.56 -28.04
N PRO A 278 19.59 5.74 -27.63
CA PRO A 278 18.18 6.08 -27.77
C PRO A 278 17.81 7.28 -26.89
#